data_AF-A0A7S0E6Z8-F1
#
_entry.id   AF-A0A7S0E6Z8-F1
#
_cell.length_a   1.000
_cell.length_b   1.000
_cell.length_c   1.000
_cell.angle_alpha   90.00
_cell.angle_beta   90.00
_cell.angle_gamma   90.00
#
_symmetry.space_group_name_H-M   'P 1'
#
loop_
_entity.id
_entity.type
_entity.pdbx_description
1 polymer ?
#
loop_
_entity_poly.entity_id
_entity_poly.type
_entity_poly.pdbx_seq_one_letter_code
_entity_poly.pdbx_strand_id
1 'polypeptide(L)'
;GRRVRRGEGSRIRENPTLSDGDRRRILKEKYDAITKPVRMALEPLKKIFAGDQVSEHDRNFVSSFSSSFSDALSSFRNPADIFEAEAAWEPMRVLMRSLTVQLRRTKLSLSAISPYLGGLR
;
A
#
# COMPACT_ATOMS: atom_id res chain seq x y z
N GLY A 1 -12.96 -13.57 15.91
CA GLY A 1 -11.97 -13.07 14.92
C GLY A 1 -11.45 -11.66 15.22
N ARG A 2 -12.21 -10.59 14.94
CA ARG A 2 -11.72 -9.18 15.02
C ARG A 2 -11.54 -8.61 16.43
N ARG A 3 -12.24 -9.12 17.46
CA ARG A 3 -12.16 -8.58 18.83
C ARG A 3 -10.88 -9.00 19.58
N VAL A 4 -10.36 -10.20 19.32
CA VAL A 4 -9.17 -10.73 20.01
C VAL A 4 -7.90 -9.94 19.63
N ARG A 5 -7.76 -9.57 18.35
CA ARG A 5 -6.57 -8.87 17.84
C ARG A 5 -6.36 -7.45 18.41
N ARG A 6 -7.44 -6.76 18.79
CA ARG A 6 -7.39 -5.43 19.43
C ARG A 6 -6.99 -5.52 20.90
N GLY A 7 -7.46 -6.54 21.63
CA GLY A 7 -7.19 -6.68 23.06
C GLY A 7 -5.75 -7.07 23.40
N GLU A 8 -5.07 -7.85 22.54
CA GLU A 8 -3.68 -8.27 22.79
C GLU A 8 -2.68 -7.10 22.73
N GLY A 9 -2.93 -6.09 21.89
CA GLY A 9 -2.06 -4.91 21.78
C GLY A 9 -2.02 -4.11 23.08
N SER A 10 -3.19 -3.90 23.70
CA SER A 10 -3.29 -3.25 25.02
C SER A 10 -2.65 -4.08 26.12
N ARG A 11 -2.82 -5.41 26.09
CA ARG A 11 -2.23 -6.32 27.10
C ARG A 11 -0.71 -6.38 27.06
N ILE A 12 -0.09 -6.18 25.89
CA ILE A 12 1.37 -6.09 25.76
C ILE A 12 1.88 -4.72 26.24
N ARG A 13 1.16 -3.64 25.93
CA ARG A 13 1.47 -2.28 26.42
C ARG A 13 1.38 -2.17 27.95
N GLU A 14 0.41 -2.86 28.56
CA GLU A 14 0.16 -2.82 30.00
C GLU A 14 0.95 -3.86 30.80
N ASN A 15 1.82 -4.67 30.16
CA ASN A 15 2.55 -5.71 30.88
C ASN A 15 3.80 -5.16 31.58
N PRO A 16 3.83 -5.09 32.93
CA PRO A 16 4.95 -4.53 33.68
C PRO A 16 6.23 -5.39 33.65
N THR A 17 6.16 -6.63 33.16
CA THR A 17 7.31 -7.56 33.11
C THR A 17 8.13 -7.48 31.81
N LEU A 18 7.63 -6.82 30.77
CA LEU A 18 8.35 -6.66 29.50
C LEU A 18 9.07 -5.31 29.48
N SER A 19 10.37 -5.30 29.17
CA SER A 19 11.09 -4.07 28.86
C SER A 19 10.54 -3.43 27.57
N ASP A 20 10.66 -2.11 27.42
CA ASP A 20 10.18 -1.41 26.21
C ASP A 20 10.81 -1.93 24.91
N GLY A 21 12.05 -2.43 25.00
CA GLY A 21 12.73 -3.11 23.90
C GLY A 21 12.03 -4.41 23.47
N ASP A 22 11.61 -5.23 24.43
CA ASP A 22 10.92 -6.50 24.15
C ASP A 22 9.52 -6.26 23.60
N ARG A 23 8.80 -5.28 24.15
CA ARG A 23 7.49 -4.85 23.63
C ARG A 23 7.59 -4.42 22.17
N ARG A 24 8.59 -3.60 21.83
CA ARG A 24 8.83 -3.14 20.45
C ARG A 24 9.15 -4.30 19.52
N ARG A 25 9.95 -5.28 19.97
CA ARG A 25 10.28 -6.48 19.16
C ARG A 25 9.05 -7.32 18.85
N ILE A 26 8.24 -7.64 19.86
CA ILE A 26 7.01 -8.42 19.70
C ILE A 26 6.01 -7.70 18.78
N LEU A 27 5.82 -6.39 18.98
CA LEU A 27 4.92 -5.60 18.14
C LEU A 27 5.40 -5.53 16.68
N LYS A 28 6.71 -5.42 16.46
CA LYS A 28 7.29 -5.44 15.12
C LYS A 28 7.10 -6.79 14.44
N GLU A 29 7.42 -7.89 15.11
CA GLU A 29 7.21 -9.25 14.59
C GLU A 29 5.73 -9.50 14.26
N LYS A 30 4.82 -9.07 15.14
CA LYS A 30 3.37 -9.11 14.90
C LYS A 30 2.98 -8.30 13.66
N TYR A 31 3.46 -7.07 13.56
CA TYR A 31 3.18 -6.20 12.42
C TYR A 31 3.67 -6.84 11.12
N ASP A 32 4.90 -7.37 11.11
CA ASP A 32 5.48 -8.03 9.95
C ASP A 32 4.72 -9.29 9.56
N ALA A 33 4.31 -10.12 10.52
CA ALA A 33 3.51 -11.30 10.25
C ALA A 33 2.15 -10.96 9.60
N ILE A 34 1.49 -9.88 10.07
CA ILE A 34 0.20 -9.43 9.56
C ILE A 34 0.33 -8.78 8.17
N THR A 35 1.39 -8.01 7.93
CA THR A 35 1.55 -7.20 6.71
C THR A 35 2.32 -7.91 5.60
N LYS A 36 3.09 -8.96 5.90
CA LYS A 36 3.87 -9.74 4.91
C LYS A 36 3.04 -10.18 3.69
N PRO A 37 1.84 -10.76 3.80
CA PRO A 37 1.05 -11.16 2.63
C PRO A 37 0.71 -9.97 1.72
N VAL A 38 0.39 -8.82 2.32
CA VAL A 38 0.05 -7.60 1.57
C VAL A 38 1.27 -7.05 0.85
N ARG A 39 2.43 -7.00 1.52
CA ARG A 39 3.70 -6.60 0.87
C ARG A 39 4.03 -7.51 -0.32
N MET A 40 3.86 -8.81 -0.17
CA MET A 40 4.10 -9.77 -1.26
C MET A 40 3.15 -9.57 -2.44
N ALA A 41 1.88 -9.23 -2.19
CA ALA A 41 0.91 -8.94 -3.25
C ALA A 41 1.21 -7.61 -3.99
N LEU A 42 1.84 -6.64 -3.33
CA LEU A 42 2.15 -5.31 -3.89
C LEU A 42 3.50 -5.26 -4.63
N GLU A 43 4.43 -6.17 -4.32
CA GLU A 43 5.77 -6.19 -4.93
C GLU A 43 5.73 -6.30 -6.47
N PRO A 44 4.87 -7.15 -7.10
CA PRO A 44 4.73 -7.19 -8.55
C PRO A 44 4.23 -5.86 -9.13
N LEU A 45 3.35 -5.14 -8.43
CA LEU A 45 2.81 -3.87 -8.90
C LEU A 45 3.90 -2.81 -9.05
N LYS A 46 4.91 -2.81 -8.17
CA LYS A 46 6.06 -1.90 -8.29
C LYS A 46 6.78 -2.06 -9.62
N LYS A 47 6.88 -3.29 -10.14
CA LYS A 47 7.47 -3.58 -11.46
C LYS A 47 6.60 -3.04 -12.59
N ILE A 48 5.26 -3.08 -12.44
CA ILE A 48 4.33 -2.51 -13.43
C ILE A 48 4.49 -0.99 -13.52
N PHE A 49 4.55 -0.28 -12.38
CA PHE A 49 4.78 1.17 -12.35
C PHE A 49 6.16 1.58 -12.90
N ALA A 50 7.14 0.68 -12.88
CA ALA A 50 8.49 0.91 -13.41
C ALA A 50 8.68 0.40 -14.86
N GLY A 51 7.67 -0.27 -15.42
CA GLY A 51 7.71 -0.84 -16.76
C GLY A 51 7.61 0.21 -17.86
N ASP A 52 7.83 -0.23 -19.09
CA ASP A 52 7.81 0.66 -20.26
C ASP A 52 6.37 1.02 -20.63
N GLN A 53 6.11 2.32 -20.78
CA GLN A 53 4.75 2.83 -20.90
C GLN A 53 4.41 3.13 -22.34
N VAL A 54 3.67 2.19 -22.91
CA VAL A 54 3.34 2.15 -24.33
C VAL A 54 2.19 3.10 -24.65
N SER A 55 1.21 3.24 -23.74
CA SER A 55 0.09 4.15 -23.93
C SER A 55 0.26 5.50 -23.21
N GLU A 56 -0.30 6.56 -23.77
CA GLU A 56 -0.42 7.88 -23.12
C GLU A 56 -1.21 7.80 -21.81
N HIS A 57 -2.26 6.98 -21.77
CA HIS A 57 -3.04 6.73 -20.55
C HIS A 57 -2.14 6.16 -19.44
N ASP A 58 -1.28 5.20 -19.79
CA ASP A 58 -0.38 4.59 -18.83
C ASP A 58 0.57 5.66 -18.29
N ARG A 59 1.21 6.44 -19.18
CA ARG A 59 2.16 7.50 -18.80
C ARG A 59 1.57 8.49 -17.81
N ASN A 60 0.34 8.94 -18.08
CA ASN A 60 -0.38 9.87 -17.23
C ASN A 60 -0.77 9.23 -15.88
N PHE A 61 -1.13 7.94 -15.89
CA PHE A 61 -1.45 7.22 -14.66
C PHE A 61 -0.22 7.03 -13.78
N VAL A 62 0.88 6.53 -14.35
CA VAL A 62 2.11 6.31 -13.58
C VAL A 62 2.72 7.63 -13.13
N SER A 63 2.76 8.68 -13.95
CA SER A 63 3.28 9.98 -13.49
C SER A 63 2.50 10.54 -12.30
N SER A 64 1.18 10.32 -12.27
CA SER A 64 0.30 10.83 -11.21
C SER A 64 0.36 10.02 -9.91
N PHE A 65 0.57 8.71 -10.00
CA PHE A 65 0.42 7.81 -8.85
C PHE A 65 1.72 7.11 -8.42
N SER A 66 2.78 7.10 -9.23
CA SER A 66 4.03 6.37 -8.92
C SER A 66 4.69 6.85 -7.62
N SER A 67 4.84 8.17 -7.44
CA SER A 67 5.38 8.73 -6.19
C SER A 67 4.52 8.35 -5.00
N SER A 68 3.22 8.66 -5.06
CA SER A 68 2.26 8.36 -3.98
C SER A 68 2.21 6.87 -3.64
N PHE A 69 2.34 5.98 -4.62
CA PHE A 69 2.41 4.53 -4.41
C PHE A 69 3.70 4.12 -3.73
N SER A 70 4.85 4.63 -4.20
CA SER A 70 6.15 4.35 -3.59
C SER A 70 6.22 4.85 -2.15
N ASP A 71 5.72 6.05 -1.89
CA ASP A 71 5.71 6.68 -0.56
C ASP A 71 4.78 5.92 0.40
N ALA A 72 3.56 5.57 -0.06
CA ALA A 72 2.64 4.77 0.73
C ALA A 72 3.21 3.37 1.04
N LEU A 73 3.85 2.73 0.06
CA LEU A 73 4.47 1.41 0.24
C LEU A 73 5.68 1.48 1.19
N SER A 74 6.48 2.55 1.11
CA SER A 74 7.63 2.78 1.99
C SER A 74 7.17 2.95 3.44
N SER A 75 6.19 3.84 3.67
CA SER A 75 5.60 4.06 5.00
C SER A 75 4.92 2.81 5.56
N PHE A 76 4.35 1.97 4.67
CA PHE A 76 3.73 0.69 5.06
C PHE A 76 4.76 -0.40 5.37
N ARG A 77 5.93 -0.38 4.73
CA ARG A 77 7.01 -1.33 5.06
C ARG A 77 7.69 -0.96 6.38
N ASN A 78 7.83 0.33 6.64
CA ASN A 78 8.53 0.84 7.81
C ASN A 78 7.68 1.88 8.54
N PRO A 79 6.80 1.46 9.48
CA PRO A 79 6.01 2.40 10.27
C PRO A 79 6.93 3.31 11.10
N ALA A 80 6.62 4.61 11.14
CA ALA A 80 7.39 5.59 11.92
C ALA A 80 7.36 5.29 13.43
N ASP A 81 6.23 4.80 13.92
CA ASP A 81 6.09 4.26 15.27
C ASP A 81 5.42 2.88 15.23
N ILE A 82 6.12 1.88 15.75
CA ILE A 82 5.66 0.49 15.85
C ILE A 82 4.50 0.36 16.85
N PHE A 83 4.40 1.28 17.81
CA PHE A 83 3.28 1.32 18.75
C PHE A 83 2.00 1.88 18.12
N GLU A 84 2.13 2.69 17.08
CA GLU A 84 1.01 3.25 16.29
C GLU A 84 1.00 2.67 14.87
N ALA A 85 1.31 1.37 14.75
CA ALA A 85 1.42 0.70 13.46
C ALA A 85 0.13 0.69 12.61
N GLU A 86 -1.05 0.99 13.20
CA GLU A 86 -2.27 1.21 12.44
C GLU A 86 -2.20 2.46 11.55
N ALA A 87 -1.47 3.50 11.98
CA ALA A 87 -1.29 4.73 11.21
C ALA A 87 -0.53 4.50 9.89
N ALA A 88 0.34 3.48 9.84
CA ALA A 88 1.07 3.12 8.62
C ALA A 88 0.16 2.61 7.48
N TRP A 89 -1.11 2.30 7.76
CA TRP A 89 -2.09 1.97 6.74
C TRP A 89 -2.73 3.21 6.09
N GLU A 90 -2.66 4.38 6.73
CA GLU A 90 -3.39 5.55 6.26
C GLU A 90 -2.94 6.03 4.87
N PRO A 91 -1.63 6.10 4.55
CA PRO A 91 -1.19 6.44 3.19
C PRO A 91 -1.77 5.49 2.13
N MET A 92 -1.86 4.20 2.44
CA MET A 92 -2.43 3.19 1.57
C MET A 92 -3.94 3.42 1.33
N ARG A 93 -4.68 3.80 2.38
CA ARG A 93 -6.11 4.13 2.28
C ARG A 93 -6.36 5.40 1.49
N VAL A 94 -5.52 6.41 1.65
CA VAL A 94 -5.57 7.65 0.85
C VAL A 94 -5.34 7.33 -0.62
N LEU A 95 -4.28 6.57 -0.94
CA LEU A 95 -3.99 6.14 -2.31
C LEU A 95 -5.16 5.38 -2.93
N MET A 96 -5.73 4.41 -2.21
CA MET A 96 -6.87 3.62 -2.68
C MET A 96 -8.10 4.49 -2.98
N ARG A 97 -8.37 5.51 -2.15
CA ARG A 97 -9.44 6.48 -2.41
C ARG A 97 -9.19 7.27 -3.69
N SER A 98 -7.98 7.79 -3.87
CA SER A 98 -7.60 8.54 -5.07
C SER A 98 -7.71 7.70 -6.34
N LEU A 99 -7.24 6.45 -6.31
CA LEU A 99 -7.39 5.50 -7.39
C LEU A 99 -8.86 5.20 -7.71
N THR A 100 -9.69 5.00 -6.68
CA THR A 100 -11.13 4.74 -6.85
C THR A 100 -11.84 5.93 -7.50
N VAL A 101 -11.50 7.15 -7.09
CA VAL A 101 -12.04 8.38 -7.70
C VAL A 101 -11.61 8.47 -9.15
N GLN A 102 -10.35 8.19 -9.46
CA GLN A 102 -9.88 8.26 -10.84
C GLN A 102 -10.53 7.18 -11.71
N LEU A 103 -10.63 5.94 -11.24
CA LEU A 103 -11.29 4.85 -11.96
C LEU A 103 -12.73 5.20 -12.38
N ARG A 104 -13.46 5.95 -11.53
CA ARG A 104 -14.83 6.41 -11.83
C ARG A 104 -14.89 7.54 -12.87
N ARG A 105 -13.81 8.31 -13.03
CA ARG A 105 -13.72 9.47 -13.94
C ARG A 105 -13.13 9.10 -15.30
N THR A 106 -12.27 8.09 -15.35
CA THR A 106 -11.65 7.61 -16.58
C THR A 106 -12.68 7.09 -17.57
N LYS A 107 -12.71 7.68 -18.77
CA LYS A 107 -13.38 7.14 -19.95
C LYS A 107 -12.29 6.66 -20.89
N LEU A 108 -12.27 5.36 -21.17
CA LEU A 108 -11.22 4.75 -21.96
C LEU A 108 -11.66 4.64 -23.42
N SER A 109 -10.88 5.23 -24.34
CA SER A 109 -11.01 4.96 -25.77
C SER A 109 -9.98 3.92 -26.20
N LEU A 110 -10.28 3.15 -27.25
CA LEU A 110 -9.38 2.09 -27.72
C LEU A 110 -8.01 2.64 -28.12
N SER A 111 -7.98 3.80 -28.78
CA SER A 111 -6.75 4.52 -29.15
C SER A 111 -5.94 4.98 -27.94
N ALA A 112 -6.61 5.32 -26.83
CA ALA A 112 -5.96 5.73 -25.58
C ALA A 112 -5.50 4.56 -24.71
N ILE A 113 -5.90 3.32 -24.98
CA ILE A 113 -5.39 2.14 -24.25
C ILE A 113 -4.38 1.38 -25.10
N SER A 114 -4.62 1.28 -26.41
CA SER A 114 -3.79 0.55 -27.35
C SER A 114 -3.68 1.33 -28.67
N PRO A 115 -2.57 2.06 -28.87
CA PRO A 115 -2.34 2.77 -30.13
C PRO A 115 -2.27 1.80 -31.32
N TYR A 116 -1.80 0.56 -31.10
CA TYR A 116 -1.75 -0.48 -32.14
C TYR A 116 -3.14 -0.91 -32.60
N LEU A 117 -4.07 -1.18 -31.67
CA LEU A 117 -5.44 -1.56 -32.01
C LEU A 117 -6.29 -0.38 -32.50
N GLY A 118 -6.02 0.83 -32.02
CA GLY A 118 -6.70 2.04 -32.49
C GLY A 118 -6.40 2.41 -33.95
N GLY A 119 -5.24 1.98 -34.46
CA GLY A 119 -4.82 2.20 -35.86
C GLY A 119 -5.34 1.17 -36.86
N LEU A 120 -5.96 0.07 -36.41
CA LEU A 120 -6.49 -1.02 -37.25
C LEU A 120 -7.88 -0.70 -37.85
N ARG A 121 -8.13 0.57 -38.17
CA ARG A 121 -9.44 1.05 -38.62
C ARG A 121 -9.61 1.02 -40.13
#